data_AF-A0A7R9VSA1-F1
#
_entry.id   AF-A0A7R9VSA1-F1
#
_cell.length_a   1.000
_cell.length_b   1.000
_cell.length_c   1.000
_cell.angle_alpha   90.00
_cell.angle_beta   90.00
_cell.angle_gamma   90.00
#
_symmetry.space_group_name_H-M   'P 1'
#
loop_
_entity.id
_entity.type
_entity.pdbx_description
1 polymer ?
#
loop_
_entity_poly.entity_id
_entity_poly.type
_entity_poly.pdbx_seq_one_letter_code
_entity_poly.pdbx_strand_id
1 'polypeptide(L)'
;GGGGGTEEGQISPIFLQFLDCAYQVLRQYPDRFEFNERYLLLLSEHVYSCRFGTLLCDTEREREHVAGIRQRTHCLWEYLDSRPELVNRSFSADKEEKHEKGGGSD
;
A
#
# COMPACT_ATOMS: atom_id res chain seq x y z
N GLY A 1 -0.83 -42.82 -3.84
CA GLY A 1 0.17 -41.73 -3.74
C GLY A 1 -0.47 -40.50 -4.34
N GLY A 2 -0.88 -39.56 -3.49
CA GLY A 2 -1.45 -38.28 -3.94
C GLY A 2 -0.30 -37.32 -4.23
N GLY A 3 -0.27 -36.77 -5.43
CA GLY A 3 0.76 -35.83 -5.86
C GLY A 3 0.75 -34.57 -5.00
N GLY A 4 1.85 -34.33 -4.30
CA GLY A 4 2.20 -33.00 -3.82
C GLY A 4 2.62 -32.16 -5.01
N GLY A 5 1.67 -31.52 -5.67
CA GLY A 5 1.95 -30.38 -6.53
C GLY A 5 2.29 -29.23 -5.60
N THR A 6 3.55 -28.84 -5.54
CA THR A 6 4.03 -27.71 -4.76
C THR A 6 3.33 -26.43 -5.23
N GLU A 7 2.90 -25.59 -4.28
CA GLU A 7 2.26 -24.27 -4.50
C GLU A 7 3.21 -23.22 -5.15
N GLU A 8 4.31 -23.67 -5.73
CA GLU A 8 5.42 -22.88 -6.27
C GLU A 8 5.01 -21.98 -7.45
N GLY A 9 3.84 -22.21 -8.05
CA GLY A 9 3.32 -21.39 -9.16
C GLY A 9 2.38 -20.25 -8.75
N GLN A 10 1.99 -20.15 -7.47
CA GLN A 10 0.99 -19.17 -7.02
C GLN A 10 1.63 -17.96 -6.32
N ILE A 11 2.90 -18.04 -5.97
CA ILE A 11 3.62 -16.98 -5.26
C ILE A 11 4.21 -16.01 -6.28
N SER A 12 3.83 -14.74 -6.20
CA SER A 12 4.40 -13.66 -7.00
C SER A 12 4.43 -12.33 -6.23
N PRO A 13 5.49 -11.52 -6.32
CA PRO A 13 5.65 -10.28 -5.55
C PRO A 13 4.84 -9.10 -6.11
N ILE A 14 3.61 -9.33 -6.57
CA ILE A 14 2.79 -8.32 -7.27
C ILE A 14 2.58 -7.08 -6.41
N PHE A 15 2.21 -7.26 -5.14
CA PHE A 15 1.97 -6.13 -4.25
C PHE A 15 3.27 -5.38 -3.91
N LEU A 16 4.40 -6.09 -3.74
CA LEU A 16 5.69 -5.44 -3.55
C LEU A 16 6.10 -4.62 -4.77
N GLN A 17 5.86 -5.12 -5.98
CA GLN A 17 6.14 -4.39 -7.20
C GLN A 17 5.29 -3.12 -7.30
N PHE A 18 4.02 -3.18 -6.89
CA PHE A 18 3.17 -2.00 -6.76
C PHE A 18 3.75 -0.98 -5.77
N LEU A 19 4.21 -1.41 -4.59
CA LEU A 19 4.81 -0.51 -3.60
C LEU A 19 6.13 0.11 -4.10
N ASP A 20 6.96 -0.63 -4.82
CA ASP A 20 8.16 -0.09 -5.46
C ASP A 20 7.80 0.97 -6.51
N CYS A 21 6.82 0.70 -7.38
CA CYS A 21 6.32 1.71 -8.31
C CYS A 21 5.82 2.97 -7.59
N ALA A 22 5.05 2.82 -6.50
CA ALA A 22 4.59 3.94 -5.69
C ALA A 22 5.77 4.74 -5.09
N TYR A 23 6.81 4.04 -4.63
CA TYR A 23 8.04 4.67 -4.16
C TYR A 23 8.76 5.45 -5.26
N GLN A 24 8.85 4.90 -6.48
CA GLN A 24 9.47 5.63 -7.60
C GLN A 24 8.72 6.91 -7.96
N VAL A 25 7.37 6.92 -7.88
CA VAL A 25 6.58 8.14 -8.12
C VAL A 25 6.73 9.12 -6.96
N LEU A 26 6.75 8.65 -5.71
CA LEU A 26 7.04 9.47 -4.53
C LEU A 26 8.39 10.19 -4.65
N ARG A 27 9.43 9.51 -5.15
CA ARG A 27 10.74 10.12 -5.36
C ARG A 27 10.75 11.19 -6.45
N GLN A 28 9.95 11.02 -7.50
CA GLN A 28 9.82 12.02 -8.57
C GLN A 28 9.05 13.26 -8.08
N TYR A 29 8.09 13.05 -7.19
CA TYR A 29 7.17 14.08 -6.72
C TYR A 29 7.06 14.07 -5.18
N PRO A 30 8.11 14.52 -4.47
CA PRO A 30 8.24 14.36 -3.02
C PRO A 30 7.23 15.17 -2.20
N ASP A 31 6.48 16.08 -2.80
CA ASP A 31 5.47 16.93 -2.15
C ASP A 31 4.02 16.57 -2.54
N ARG A 32 3.82 15.52 -3.36
CA ARG A 32 2.51 15.14 -3.89
C ARG A 32 1.78 14.04 -3.13
N PHE A 33 2.44 13.40 -2.18
CA PHE A 33 1.86 12.32 -1.38
C PHE A 33 1.90 12.69 0.10
N GLU A 34 0.79 12.42 0.79
CA GLU A 34 0.66 12.61 2.23
C GLU A 34 1.50 11.61 3.02
N PHE A 35 1.68 10.39 2.50
CA PHE A 35 2.55 9.39 3.13
C PHE A 35 4.00 9.58 2.71
N ASN A 36 4.93 9.20 3.59
CA ASN A 36 6.36 9.21 3.31
C ASN A 36 6.92 7.81 2.96
N GLU A 37 8.22 7.74 2.65
CA GLU A 37 8.92 6.49 2.33
C GLU A 37 8.78 5.44 3.44
N ARG A 38 8.79 5.86 4.71
CA ARG A 38 8.68 4.96 5.86
C ARG A 38 7.30 4.29 5.93
N TYR A 39 6.25 4.96 5.47
CA TYR A 39 4.93 4.36 5.35
C TYR A 39 4.97 3.14 4.40
N LEU A 40 5.57 3.30 3.22
CA LEU A 40 5.70 2.24 2.22
C LEU A 40 6.57 1.08 2.74
N LEU A 41 7.64 1.38 3.47
CA LEU A 41 8.49 0.36 4.10
C LEU A 41 7.70 -0.47 5.12
N LEU A 42 6.99 0.17 6.06
CA LEU A 42 6.19 -0.55 7.05
C LEU A 42 5.06 -1.36 6.40
N LEU A 43 4.43 -0.82 5.36
CA LEU A 43 3.41 -1.54 4.60
C LEU A 43 4.00 -2.80 3.95
N SER A 44 5.17 -2.70 3.30
CA SER A 44 5.84 -3.86 2.69
C SER A 44 6.25 -4.94 3.69
N GLU A 45 6.71 -4.54 4.89
CA GLU A 45 7.02 -5.48 5.97
C GLU A 45 5.76 -6.22 6.45
N HIS A 46 4.66 -5.49 6.62
CA HIS A 46 3.46 -6.04 7.23
C HIS A 46 2.60 -6.90 6.30
N VAL A 47 2.85 -6.85 4.98
CA VAL A 47 2.29 -7.80 3.99
C VAL A 47 2.65 -9.24 4.31
N TYR A 48 3.88 -9.50 4.77
CA TYR A 48 4.37 -10.86 5.04
C TYR A 48 4.44 -11.21 6.53
N SER A 49 4.32 -10.22 7.41
CA SER A 49 4.43 -10.43 8.86
C SER A 49 3.31 -11.27 9.47
N CYS A 50 2.15 -11.35 8.80
CA CYS A 50 0.90 -11.92 9.33
C CYS A 50 0.44 -11.33 10.68
N ARG A 51 0.98 -10.17 11.08
CA ARG A 51 0.66 -9.52 12.36
C ARG A 51 -0.74 -8.89 12.37
N PHE A 52 -1.23 -8.48 11.20
CA PHE A 52 -2.52 -7.83 11.01
C PHE A 52 -3.38 -8.68 10.09
N GLY A 53 -4.70 -8.68 10.32
CA GLY A 53 -5.62 -9.43 9.47
C GLY A 53 -5.95 -8.75 8.15
N THR A 54 -5.55 -7.49 7.98
CA THR A 54 -5.91 -6.65 6.84
C THR A 54 -5.62 -7.31 5.49
N LEU A 55 -4.50 -8.00 5.35
CA LEU A 55 -4.04 -8.63 4.10
C LEU A 55 -4.05 -10.17 4.14
N LEU A 56 -4.69 -10.79 5.13
CA LEU A 56 -4.86 -12.25 5.19
C LEU A 56 -6.03 -12.72 4.32
N CYS A 57 -6.05 -13.98 3.90
CA CYS A 57 -7.08 -14.59 3.04
C CYS A 57 -7.13 -14.02 1.61
N ASP A 58 -7.53 -14.86 0.66
CA ASP A 58 -7.52 -14.52 -0.77
C ASP A 58 -8.78 -13.76 -1.21
N THR A 59 -9.85 -13.83 -0.41
CA THR A 59 -11.13 -13.20 -0.73
C THR A 59 -11.75 -12.50 0.46
N GLU A 60 -12.64 -11.53 0.20
CA GLU A 60 -13.44 -10.88 1.24
C GLU A 60 -14.40 -11.89 1.91
N ARG A 61 -14.99 -12.79 1.12
CA ARG A 61 -15.88 -13.84 1.64
C ARG A 61 -15.19 -14.69 2.70
N GLU A 62 -13.97 -15.13 2.44
CA GLU A 62 -13.19 -15.92 3.40
C GLU A 62 -12.85 -15.09 4.65
N ARG A 63 -12.42 -13.85 4.44
CA ARG A 63 -12.05 -12.91 5.51
C ARG A 63 -13.21 -12.66 6.50
N GLU A 64 -14.42 -12.45 5.99
CA GLU A 64 -15.58 -12.10 6.81
C GLU A 64 -16.36 -13.33 7.31
N HIS A 65 -16.67 -14.28 6.42
CA HIS A 65 -17.64 -15.32 6.73
C HIS A 65 -17.02 -16.66 7.15
N VAL A 66 -15.76 -16.92 6.81
CA VAL A 66 -15.08 -18.18 7.14
C VAL A 66 -14.14 -17.99 8.32
N ALA A 67 -13.26 -16.99 8.26
CA ALA A 67 -12.21 -16.78 9.24
C ALA A 67 -12.57 -15.78 10.35
N GLY A 68 -13.56 -14.90 10.13
CA GLY A 68 -13.98 -13.86 11.09
C GLY A 68 -12.83 -12.91 11.46
N ILE A 69 -12.06 -12.47 10.46
CA ILE A 69 -10.78 -11.78 10.65
C ILE A 69 -10.95 -10.47 11.44
N ARG A 70 -11.99 -9.69 11.16
CA ARG A 70 -12.20 -8.37 11.78
C ARG A 70 -12.41 -8.43 13.28
N GLN A 71 -12.98 -9.52 13.79
CA GLN A 71 -13.21 -9.70 15.22
C GLN A 71 -12.01 -10.31 15.95
N ARG A 72 -11.03 -10.83 15.22
CA ARG A 72 -9.95 -11.67 15.76
C ARG A 72 -8.55 -11.09 15.59
N THR A 73 -8.41 -10.03 14.81
CA THR A 73 -7.11 -9.46 14.43
C THR A 73 -7.16 -7.93 14.48
N HIS A 74 -5.98 -7.33 14.57
CA HIS A 74 -5.84 -5.88 14.48
C HIS A 74 -5.83 -5.40 13.03
N CYS A 75 -6.27 -4.16 12.83
CA CYS A 75 -6.24 -3.47 11.54
C CYS A 75 -4.88 -2.82 11.30
N LEU A 76 -4.24 -3.12 10.18
CA LEU A 76 -2.98 -2.50 9.75
C LEU A 76 -3.14 -0.98 9.54
N TRP A 77 -4.27 -0.55 8.97
CA TRP A 77 -4.51 0.86 8.67
C TRP A 77 -4.56 1.70 9.95
N GLU A 78 -5.29 1.25 10.97
CA GLU A 78 -5.31 1.92 12.28
C GLU A 78 -3.91 2.05 12.90
N TYR A 79 -3.07 1.02 12.73
CA TYR A 79 -1.69 1.05 13.20
C TYR A 79 -0.82 2.06 12.43
N LEU A 80 -0.97 2.16 11.12
CA LEU A 80 -0.23 3.13 10.30
C LEU A 80 -0.73 4.56 10.57
N ASP A 81 -2.04 4.77 10.64
CA ASP A 81 -2.67 6.08 10.87
C ASP A 81 -2.35 6.63 12.28
N SER A 82 -2.12 5.74 13.25
CA SER A 82 -1.71 6.12 14.60
C SER A 82 -0.30 6.70 14.72
N ARG A 83 0.46 6.80 13.60
CA ARG A 83 1.87 7.17 13.55
C ARG A 83 2.09 8.48 12.79
N PRO A 84 2.09 9.64 13.47
CA PRO A 84 2.32 10.94 12.84
C PRO A 84 3.65 11.05 12.09
N GLU A 85 4.65 10.25 12.45
CA GLU A 85 5.95 10.21 11.76
C GLU A 85 5.88 9.64 10.34
N LEU A 86 4.76 9.03 9.94
CA LEU A 86 4.54 8.52 8.59
C LEU A 86 3.96 9.55 7.63
N VAL A 87 3.53 10.69 8.16
CA VAL A 87 3.05 11.83 7.36
C VAL A 87 4.25 12.58 6.78
N ASN A 88 4.16 12.88 5.49
CA ASN A 88 5.11 13.65 4.74
C ASN A 88 4.96 15.14 5.04
N ARG A 89 5.96 15.72 5.69
CA ARG A 89 5.96 17.14 6.08
C ARG A 89 6.01 18.11 4.90
N SER A 90 6.43 17.63 3.74
CA SER A 90 6.51 18.42 2.51
C SER A 90 5.23 18.33 1.67
N PHE A 91 4.22 17.57 2.11
CA PHE A 91 3.00 17.38 1.35
C PHE A 91 2.25 18.70 1.11
N SER A 92 1.88 18.94 -0.14
CA SER A 92 1.13 20.11 -0.59
C SER A 92 -0.10 19.67 -1.37
N ALA A 93 -1.28 19.78 -0.75
CA ALA A 93 -2.55 19.38 -1.34
C ALA A 93 -2.99 20.27 -2.54
N ASP A 94 -2.50 21.50 -2.61
CA ASP A 94 -3.08 22.55 -3.48
C ASP A 94 -2.39 22.72 -4.85
N LYS A 95 -1.41 21.88 -5.20
CA LYS A 95 -0.71 22.00 -6.48
C LYS A 95 -1.49 21.39 -7.66
N GLU A 96 -2.76 21.72 -7.87
CA GLU A 96 -3.40 21.41 -9.15
C GLU A 96 -2.71 22.23 -10.26
N GLU A 97 -2.17 21.56 -11.28
CA GLU A 97 -1.46 22.20 -12.39
C GLU A 97 -2.35 23.23 -13.07
N LYS A 98 -1.98 24.51 -12.97
CA LYS A 98 -2.32 25.48 -14.01
C LYS A 98 -1.64 25.01 -15.28
N HIS A 99 -2.38 24.31 -16.13
CA HIS A 99 -2.01 24.09 -17.51
C HIS A 99 -1.84 25.48 -18.14
N GLU A 100 -0.60 25.95 -18.25
CA GLU A 100 -0.27 27.13 -19.04
C GLU A 100 -0.71 26.83 -20.47
N LYS A 101 -1.88 27.36 -20.86
CA LYS A 101 -2.16 27.59 -22.27
C LYS A 101 -1.12 28.60 -22.72
N GLY A 102 -0.03 28.10 -23.30
CA GLY A 102 0.96 28.92 -23.99
C GLY A 102 0.22 29.91 -24.87
N GLY A 103 0.42 31.19 -24.59
CA GLY A 103 -0.06 32.28 -25.42
C GLY A 103 0.57 32.14 -26.79
N GLY A 104 -0.21 31.65 -27.76
CA GLY A 104 0.01 31.98 -29.15
C GLY A 104 -0.46 33.42 -29.35
N SER A 105 0.46 34.36 -29.21
CA SER A 105 0.31 35.72 -29.73
C SER A 105 1.10 35.84 -31.02
N ASP A 106 0.37 36.22 -32.07
CA ASP A 106 0.73 36.75 -33.39
C ASP A 106 1.55 35.91 -34.38
#